data_AF-A0A1R2CKG2-F1
#
_entry.id   AF-A0A1R2CKG2-F1
#
_cell.length_a   1.000
_cell.length_b   1.000
_cell.length_c   1.000
_cell.angle_alpha   90.00
_cell.angle_beta   90.00
_cell.angle_gamma   90.00
#
_symmetry.space_group_name_H-M   'P 1'
#
loop_
_entity.id
_entity.type
_entity.pdbx_description
1 polymer ?
#
loop_
_entity_poly.entity_id
_entity_poly.type
_entity_poly.pdbx_seq_one_letter_code
_entity_poly.pdbx_strand_id
1 'polypeptide(L)'
;MLSELQDQIREKELNLLQAKKTIKLLETEKIELQTQLKEKDSKISKLTEELLVSKEKLKKPETKNPNDYWKRELAKKNNGLHKLQDLFRNLHFEKNIQIDKDIKNLKAIFAEEKQSVDLKLKMYSELEIQNQIKISKLEQDNLNLKSQIESYNYNELTSRISSLTSENFDIKRQLEILRKSNNLHDLALLTPDIHQISIQVHQLLLVIQSLKAGKEISLRVLFCDDEKQNISSAKQLLVDVASLKKDLGQIKDIVSDYHAEHLGFNICLTQ
;
A
#
# COMPACT_ATOMS: atom_id res chain seq x y z
N MET A 1 -19.26 -19.48 20.05
CA MET A 1 -19.79 -19.18 21.40
C MET A 1 -19.90 -17.69 21.71
N LEU A 2 -18.81 -16.91 21.88
CA LEU A 2 -18.91 -15.47 22.18
C LEU A 2 -19.50 -14.63 21.03
N SER A 3 -19.12 -14.93 19.79
CA SER A 3 -19.66 -14.25 18.60
C SER A 3 -21.15 -14.51 18.41
N GLU A 4 -21.60 -15.76 18.58
CA GLU A 4 -23.02 -16.14 18.45
C GLU A 4 -23.89 -15.46 19.52
N LEU A 5 -23.37 -15.29 20.74
CA LEU A 5 -24.06 -14.54 21.79
C LEU A 5 -24.15 -13.04 21.48
N GLN A 6 -23.12 -12.45 20.86
CA GLN A 6 -23.17 -11.06 20.42
C GLN A 6 -24.17 -10.85 19.28
N ASP A 7 -24.26 -11.80 18.34
CA ASP A 7 -25.23 -11.73 17.24
C ASP A 7 -26.67 -11.92 17.76
N GLN A 8 -26.89 -12.81 18.73
CA GLN A 8 -28.19 -12.95 19.40
C GLN A 8 -28.59 -11.69 20.19
N ILE A 9 -27.64 -11.00 20.82
CA ILE A 9 -27.90 -9.73 21.51
C ILE A 9 -28.34 -8.66 20.51
N ARG A 10 -27.61 -8.51 19.39
CA ARG A 10 -27.96 -7.56 18.33
C ARG A 10 -29.32 -7.84 17.72
N GLU A 11 -29.66 -9.12 17.51
CA GLU A 11 -30.97 -9.52 16.99
C GLU A 11 -32.09 -9.16 17.98
N LYS A 12 -31.90 -9.40 19.28
CA LYS A 12 -32.87 -9.00 20.31
C LYS A 12 -33.01 -7.48 20.46
N GLU A 13 -31.92 -6.74 20.35
CA GLU A 13 -31.95 -5.27 20.35
C GLU A 13 -32.72 -4.72 19.16
N LEU A 14 -32.51 -5.29 17.97
CA LEU A 14 -33.25 -4.94 16.76
C LEU A 14 -34.76 -5.24 16.90
N ASN A 15 -35.10 -6.43 17.40
CA ASN A 15 -36.49 -6.83 17.65
C ASN A 15 -37.17 -5.93 18.70
N LEU A 16 -36.44 -5.53 19.74
CA LEU A 16 -36.95 -4.61 20.77
C LEU A 16 -37.17 -3.21 20.21
N LEU A 17 -36.31 -2.75 19.30
CA LEU A 17 -36.45 -1.45 18.63
C LEU A 17 -37.64 -1.46 17.66
N GLN A 18 -37.86 -2.55 16.94
CA GLN A 18 -39.04 -2.75 16.10
C GLN A 18 -40.32 -2.77 16.95
N ALA A 19 -40.35 -3.52 18.06
CA ALA A 19 -41.49 -3.55 18.96
C ALA A 19 -41.84 -2.17 19.53
N LYS A 20 -40.83 -1.38 19.94
CA LYS A 20 -41.02 0.01 20.39
C LYS A 20 -41.62 0.91 19.31
N LYS A 21 -41.22 0.72 18.05
CA LYS A 21 -41.78 1.47 16.92
C LYS A 21 -43.25 1.11 16.69
N THR A 22 -43.60 -0.17 16.78
CA THR A 22 -44.99 -0.65 16.66
C THR A 22 -45.86 -0.12 17.79
N ILE A 23 -45.37 -0.11 19.03
CA ILE A 23 -46.12 0.43 20.18
C ILE A 23 -46.44 1.91 19.95
N LYS A 24 -45.48 2.72 19.51
CA LYS A 24 -45.72 4.14 19.22
C LYS A 24 -46.76 4.36 18.13
N LEU A 25 -46.74 3.54 17.07
CA LEU A 25 -47.76 3.58 16.01
C LEU A 25 -49.16 3.27 16.55
N LEU A 26 -49.27 2.22 17.36
CA LEU A 26 -50.55 1.84 17.99
C LEU A 26 -51.04 2.89 18.99
N GLU A 27 -50.15 3.55 19.72
CA GLU A 27 -50.50 4.67 20.60
C GLU A 27 -51.04 5.86 19.81
N THR A 28 -50.44 6.20 18.67
CA THR A 28 -50.95 7.27 17.80
C THR A 28 -52.31 6.92 17.21
N GLU A 29 -52.49 5.68 16.75
CA GLU A 29 -53.77 5.20 16.20
C GLU A 29 -54.88 5.19 17.27
N LYS A 30 -54.55 4.79 18.50
CA LYS A 30 -55.49 4.85 19.64
C LYS A 30 -55.95 6.27 19.91
N ILE A 31 -55.05 7.25 19.90
CA ILE A 31 -55.39 8.67 20.11
C ILE A 31 -56.32 9.15 18.98
N GLU A 32 -56.01 8.81 17.74
CA GLU A 32 -56.82 9.19 16.58
C GLU A 32 -58.24 8.60 16.66
N LEU A 33 -58.35 7.30 16.95
CA LEU A 33 -59.64 6.61 17.13
C LEU A 33 -60.46 7.19 18.28
N GLN A 34 -59.83 7.54 19.41
CA GLN A 34 -60.51 8.22 20.52
C GLN A 34 -61.05 9.60 20.12
N THR A 35 -60.32 10.31 19.26
CA THR A 35 -60.73 11.63 18.77
C THR A 35 -61.95 11.49 17.83
N GLN A 36 -61.89 10.53 16.91
CA GLN A 36 -63.01 10.21 16.01
C GLN A 36 -64.26 9.77 16.77
N LEU A 37 -64.11 9.00 17.85
CA LEU A 37 -65.24 8.56 18.68
C LEU A 37 -65.92 9.75 19.37
N LYS A 38 -65.14 10.68 19.93
CA LYS A 38 -65.69 11.93 20.51
C LYS A 38 -66.43 12.79 19.49
N GLU A 39 -65.92 12.89 18.26
CA GLU A 39 -66.62 13.60 17.18
C GLU A 39 -67.94 12.93 16.81
N LYS A 40 -67.96 11.59 16.74
CA LYS A 40 -69.17 10.81 16.47
C LYS A 40 -70.21 10.99 17.58
N ASP A 41 -69.81 10.96 18.85
CA ASP A 41 -70.70 11.18 19.99
C ASP A 41 -71.29 12.60 20.01
N SER A 42 -70.47 13.62 19.68
CA SER A 42 -70.92 15.00 19.50
C SER A 42 -71.96 15.10 18.37
N LYS A 43 -71.72 14.40 17.26
CA LYS A 43 -72.65 14.35 16.13
C LYS A 43 -73.97 13.65 16.48
N ILE A 44 -73.92 12.54 17.20
CA ILE A 44 -75.10 11.83 17.70
C ILE A 44 -75.91 12.73 18.63
N SER A 45 -75.25 13.44 19.55
CA SER A 45 -75.92 14.35 20.48
C SER A 45 -76.67 15.46 19.75
N LYS A 46 -76.03 16.11 18.77
CA LYS A 46 -76.68 17.13 17.91
C LYS A 46 -77.89 16.57 17.15
N LEU A 47 -77.75 15.40 16.54
CA LEU A 47 -78.86 14.75 15.83
C LEU A 47 -80.02 14.38 16.76
N THR A 48 -79.70 14.00 18.01
CA THR A 48 -80.72 13.67 19.02
C THR A 48 -81.49 14.91 19.45
N GLU A 49 -80.79 16.04 19.65
CA GLU A 49 -81.42 17.35 19.92
C GLU A 49 -82.30 17.81 18.74
N GLU A 50 -81.80 17.70 17.51
CA GLU A 50 -82.57 18.05 16.30
C GLU A 50 -83.84 17.19 16.12
N LEU A 51 -83.76 15.91 16.51
CA LEU A 51 -84.90 14.99 16.46
C LEU A 51 -85.95 15.33 17.53
N LEU A 52 -85.52 15.71 18.74
CA LEU A 52 -86.41 16.21 19.79
C LEU A 52 -87.14 17.49 19.34
N VAL A 53 -86.41 18.45 18.76
CA VAL A 53 -86.98 19.71 18.24
C VAL A 53 -87.95 19.45 17.08
N SER A 54 -87.68 18.45 16.22
CA SER A 54 -88.61 18.06 15.14
C SER A 54 -89.87 17.38 15.65
N LYS A 55 -89.77 16.53 16.70
CA LYS A 55 -90.94 15.92 17.36
C LYS A 55 -91.85 16.95 18.02
N GLU A 56 -91.30 18.03 18.58
CA GLU A 56 -92.10 19.14 19.13
C GLU A 56 -92.83 19.94 18.05
N LYS A 57 -92.23 20.10 16.86
CA LYS A 57 -92.87 20.79 15.72
C LYS A 57 -94.07 20.03 15.14
N LEU A 58 -94.06 18.71 15.21
CA LEU A 58 -95.17 17.84 14.76
C LEU A 58 -96.41 17.88 15.68
N LYS A 59 -96.29 18.40 16.91
CA LYS A 59 -97.41 18.52 17.87
C LYS A 59 -98.21 19.82 17.76
N LYS A 60 -97.87 20.73 16.83
CA LYS A 60 -98.64 21.97 16.62
C LYS A 60 -99.81 21.70 15.66
N PRO A 61 -101.07 21.95 16.05
CA PRO A 61 -102.21 21.77 15.15
C PRO A 61 -102.09 22.74 13.98
N GLU A 62 -102.21 22.21 12.76
CA GLU A 62 -102.23 23.02 11.54
C GLU A 62 -103.39 24.02 11.59
N THR A 63 -103.04 25.30 11.49
CA THR A 63 -104.00 26.39 11.42
C THR A 63 -104.86 26.28 10.15
N LYS A 64 -106.17 26.39 10.35
CA LYS A 64 -107.26 26.40 9.37
C LYS A 64 -107.10 27.48 8.27
N ASN A 65 -106.22 27.30 7.29
CA ASN A 65 -106.37 27.81 5.92
C ASN A 65 -105.27 27.27 4.97
N PRO A 66 -105.61 26.50 3.91
CA PRO A 66 -104.60 25.96 2.99
C PRO A 66 -103.76 27.02 2.28
N ASN A 67 -104.34 28.19 2.00
CA ASN A 67 -103.65 29.27 1.27
C ASN A 67 -102.54 29.93 2.12
N ASP A 68 -102.77 30.10 3.42
CA ASP A 68 -101.76 30.66 4.33
C ASP A 68 -100.64 29.65 4.63
N TYR A 69 -100.97 28.36 4.66
CA TYR A 69 -99.97 27.29 4.72
C TYR A 69 -99.04 27.34 3.51
N TRP A 70 -99.59 27.37 2.30
CA TRP A 70 -98.78 27.42 1.08
C TRP A 70 -97.95 28.70 0.98
N LYS A 71 -98.47 29.86 1.36
CA LYS A 71 -97.69 31.12 1.42
C LYS A 71 -96.51 31.01 2.40
N ARG A 72 -96.71 30.45 3.59
CA ARG A 72 -95.63 30.24 4.57
C ARG A 72 -94.61 29.24 4.07
N GLU A 73 -95.04 28.17 3.42
CA GLU A 73 -94.14 27.14 2.91
C GLU A 73 -93.34 27.63 1.71
N LEU A 74 -93.94 28.41 0.81
CA LEU A 74 -93.24 29.12 -0.27
C LEU A 74 -92.19 30.09 0.28
N ALA A 75 -92.54 30.89 1.28
CA ALA A 75 -91.60 31.81 1.93
C ALA A 75 -90.43 31.07 2.59
N LYS A 76 -90.69 29.94 3.27
CA LYS A 76 -89.63 29.09 3.84
C LYS A 76 -88.74 28.47 2.77
N LYS A 77 -89.31 27.92 1.70
CA LYS A 77 -88.54 27.33 0.60
C LYS A 77 -87.71 28.38 -0.13
N ASN A 78 -88.25 29.57 -0.35
CA ASN A 78 -87.51 30.69 -0.95
C ASN A 78 -86.36 31.17 -0.05
N ASN A 79 -86.60 31.30 1.26
CA ASN A 79 -85.53 31.57 2.23
C ASN A 79 -84.47 30.46 2.27
N GLY A 80 -84.89 29.19 2.14
CA GLY A 80 -83.98 28.06 2.01
C GLY A 80 -83.13 28.13 0.73
N LEU A 81 -83.73 28.54 -0.38
CA LEU A 81 -83.06 28.69 -1.67
C LEU A 81 -82.04 29.84 -1.64
N HIS A 82 -82.39 30.98 -1.02
CA HIS A 82 -81.44 32.08 -0.79
C HIS A 82 -80.27 31.64 0.09
N LYS A 83 -80.52 30.95 1.21
CA LYS A 83 -79.45 30.40 2.06
C LYS A 83 -78.54 29.43 1.32
N LEU A 84 -79.12 28.58 0.46
CA LEU A 84 -78.36 27.65 -0.37
C LEU A 84 -77.49 28.40 -1.38
N GLN A 85 -78.03 29.45 -2.00
CA GLN A 85 -77.30 30.30 -2.95
C GLN A 85 -76.12 31.02 -2.28
N ASP A 86 -76.30 31.53 -1.07
CA ASP A 86 -75.23 32.17 -0.29
C ASP A 86 -74.17 31.15 0.15
N LEU A 87 -74.58 29.93 0.56
CA LEU A 87 -73.64 28.84 0.83
C LEU A 87 -72.81 28.46 -0.39
N PHE A 88 -73.43 28.35 -1.58
CA PHE A 88 -72.71 28.07 -2.81
C PHE A 88 -71.69 29.16 -3.16
N ARG A 89 -72.06 30.44 -2.98
CA ARG A 89 -71.15 31.56 -3.21
C ARG A 89 -69.96 31.53 -2.25
N ASN A 90 -70.20 31.30 -0.96
CA ASN A 90 -69.14 31.23 0.04
C ASN A 90 -68.19 30.05 -0.22
N LEU A 91 -68.74 28.88 -0.53
CA LEU A 91 -67.95 27.68 -0.82
C LEU A 91 -67.12 27.85 -2.10
N HIS A 92 -67.67 28.51 -3.13
CA HIS A 92 -66.91 28.86 -4.33
C HIS A 92 -65.78 29.84 -4.03
N PHE A 93 -66.01 30.85 -3.19
CA PHE A 93 -64.99 31.81 -2.79
C PHE A 93 -63.87 31.14 -1.98
N GLU A 94 -64.22 30.30 -0.99
CA GLU A 94 -63.25 29.54 -0.20
C GLU A 94 -62.42 28.59 -1.07
N LYS A 95 -63.05 27.87 -2.00
CA LYS A 95 -62.34 27.02 -2.96
C LYS A 95 -61.36 27.80 -3.82
N ASN A 96 -61.77 28.96 -4.32
CA ASN A 96 -60.87 29.81 -5.12
C ASN A 96 -59.67 30.29 -4.30
N ILE A 97 -59.87 30.72 -3.05
CA ILE A 97 -58.76 31.08 -2.16
C ILE A 97 -57.82 29.90 -1.93
N GLN A 98 -58.37 28.70 -1.73
CA GLN A 98 -57.55 27.51 -1.53
C GLN A 98 -56.74 27.16 -2.79
N ILE A 99 -57.38 27.20 -3.96
CA ILE A 99 -56.71 27.01 -5.25
C ILE A 99 -55.58 28.03 -5.44
N ASP A 100 -55.82 29.31 -5.13
CA ASP A 100 -54.81 30.36 -5.24
C ASP A 100 -53.61 30.12 -4.30
N LYS A 101 -53.87 29.62 -3.08
CA LYS A 101 -52.81 29.22 -2.14
C LYS A 101 -52.01 28.03 -2.68
N ASP A 102 -52.69 27.01 -3.17
CA ASP A 102 -52.05 25.81 -3.71
C ASP A 102 -51.20 26.14 -4.95
N ILE A 103 -51.70 27.01 -5.85
CA ILE A 103 -50.95 27.50 -7.01
C ILE A 103 -49.70 28.28 -6.56
N LYS A 104 -49.80 29.13 -5.53
CA LYS A 104 -48.63 29.85 -5.00
C LYS A 104 -47.58 28.90 -4.42
N ASN A 105 -48.03 27.89 -3.66
CA ASN A 105 -47.15 26.88 -3.08
C ASN A 105 -46.45 26.04 -4.17
N LEU A 106 -47.20 25.59 -5.18
CA LEU A 106 -46.62 24.83 -6.30
C LEU A 106 -45.59 25.67 -7.09
N LYS A 107 -45.86 26.97 -7.29
CA LYS A 107 -44.88 27.87 -7.92
C LYS A 107 -43.60 28.01 -7.10
N ALA A 108 -43.71 28.09 -5.77
CA ALA A 108 -42.55 28.15 -4.89
C ALA A 108 -41.73 26.87 -4.94
N ILE A 109 -42.38 25.70 -4.80
CA ILE A 109 -41.72 24.39 -4.89
C ILE A 109 -41.03 24.23 -6.25
N PHE A 110 -41.70 24.56 -7.34
CA PHE A 110 -41.10 24.47 -8.67
C PHE A 110 -39.87 25.39 -8.84
N ALA A 111 -39.89 26.58 -8.24
CA ALA A 111 -38.75 27.48 -8.26
C ALA A 111 -37.55 26.92 -7.46
N GLU A 112 -37.81 26.31 -6.30
CA GLU A 112 -36.78 25.65 -5.48
C GLU A 112 -36.19 24.41 -6.19
N GLU A 113 -37.04 23.56 -6.78
CA GLU A 113 -36.60 22.40 -7.54
C GLU A 113 -35.76 22.81 -8.75
N LYS A 114 -36.19 23.84 -9.48
CA LYS A 114 -35.43 24.38 -10.61
C LYS A 114 -34.05 24.86 -10.17
N GLN A 115 -33.97 25.63 -9.08
CA GLN A 115 -32.68 26.06 -8.52
C GLN A 115 -31.80 24.88 -8.10
N SER A 116 -32.39 23.84 -7.47
CA SER A 116 -31.67 22.63 -7.09
C SER A 116 -31.07 21.89 -8.29
N VAL A 117 -31.85 21.76 -9.37
CA VAL A 117 -31.41 21.13 -10.62
C VAL A 117 -30.30 21.96 -11.28
N ASP A 118 -30.46 23.28 -11.36
CA ASP A 118 -29.44 24.17 -11.95
C ASP A 118 -28.11 24.10 -11.17
N LEU A 119 -28.17 24.02 -9.84
CA LEU A 119 -26.98 23.83 -9.00
C LEU A 119 -26.31 22.48 -9.26
N LYS A 120 -27.09 21.40 -9.33
CA LYS A 120 -26.56 20.05 -9.64
C LYS A 120 -25.89 20.01 -11.01
N LEU A 121 -26.50 20.61 -12.03
CA LEU A 121 -25.94 20.68 -13.38
C LEU A 121 -24.60 21.43 -13.39
N LYS A 122 -24.50 22.56 -12.69
CA LYS A 122 -23.23 23.28 -12.53
C LYS A 122 -22.16 22.42 -11.85
N MET A 123 -22.49 21.76 -10.74
CA MET A 123 -21.56 20.87 -10.05
C MET A 123 -21.05 19.74 -10.94
N TYR A 124 -21.93 19.10 -11.73
CA TYR A 124 -21.51 18.05 -12.66
C TYR A 124 -20.58 18.60 -13.75
N SER A 125 -20.87 19.79 -14.29
CA SER A 125 -20.01 20.40 -15.31
C SER A 125 -18.62 20.75 -14.78
N GLU A 126 -18.51 21.24 -13.54
CA GLU A 126 -17.22 21.53 -12.90
C GLU A 126 -16.44 20.25 -12.62
N LEU A 127 -17.12 19.20 -12.16
CA LEU A 127 -16.53 17.89 -11.91
C LEU A 127 -16.01 17.25 -13.20
N GLU A 128 -16.72 17.42 -14.32
CA GLU A 128 -16.30 16.93 -15.62
C GLU A 128 -15.02 17.63 -16.11
N ILE A 129 -14.94 18.95 -15.95
CA ILE A 129 -13.71 19.72 -16.25
C ILE A 129 -12.54 19.23 -15.39
N GLN A 130 -12.75 19.04 -14.09
CA GLN A 130 -11.70 18.53 -13.19
C GLN A 130 -11.25 17.12 -13.57
N ASN A 131 -12.17 16.25 -13.95
CA ASN A 131 -11.86 14.90 -14.40
C ASN A 131 -11.07 14.91 -15.71
N GLN A 132 -11.43 15.75 -16.68
CA GLN A 132 -10.68 15.90 -17.93
C GLN A 132 -9.24 16.36 -17.67
N ILE A 133 -9.03 17.37 -16.81
CA ILE A 133 -7.69 17.83 -16.42
C ILE A 133 -6.89 16.67 -15.80
N LYS A 134 -7.51 15.89 -14.91
CA LYS A 134 -6.86 14.74 -14.27
C LYS A 134 -6.48 13.65 -15.27
N ILE A 135 -7.36 13.35 -16.23
CA ILE A 135 -7.10 12.37 -17.29
C ILE A 135 -5.91 12.82 -18.14
N SER A 136 -5.91 14.06 -18.64
CA SER A 136 -4.80 14.57 -19.46
C SER A 136 -3.46 14.54 -18.72
N LYS A 137 -3.44 14.82 -17.41
CA LYS A 137 -2.24 14.71 -16.59
C LYS A 137 -1.75 13.27 -16.49
N LEU A 138 -2.66 12.31 -16.26
CA LEU A 138 -2.31 10.89 -16.19
C LEU A 138 -1.82 10.35 -17.53
N GLU A 139 -2.39 10.81 -18.65
CA GLU A 139 -1.91 10.45 -19.99
C GLU A 139 -0.50 10.97 -20.24
N GLN A 140 -0.21 12.21 -19.84
CA GLN A 140 1.14 12.77 -19.93
C GLN A 140 2.15 12.00 -19.07
N ASP A 141 1.78 11.68 -17.83
CA ASP A 141 2.63 10.88 -16.94
C ASP A 141 2.90 9.48 -17.52
N ASN A 142 1.89 8.86 -18.13
CA ASN A 142 2.03 7.55 -18.77
C ASN A 142 2.92 7.61 -20.02
N LEU A 143 2.81 8.65 -20.84
CA LEU A 143 3.72 8.88 -21.97
C LEU A 143 5.16 9.06 -21.50
N ASN A 144 5.38 9.82 -20.42
CA ASN A 144 6.70 10.01 -19.81
C ASN A 144 7.29 8.70 -19.26
N LEU A 145 6.47 7.89 -18.58
CA LEU A 145 6.90 6.59 -18.09
C LEU A 145 7.25 5.63 -19.24
N LYS A 146 6.44 5.64 -20.30
CA LYS A 146 6.71 4.82 -21.49
C LYS A 146 8.02 5.24 -22.18
N SER A 147 8.27 6.54 -22.32
CA SER A 147 9.53 7.02 -22.90
C SER A 147 10.73 6.70 -22.01
N GLN A 148 10.59 6.76 -20.67
CA GLN A 148 11.63 6.30 -19.74
C GLN A 148 11.90 4.80 -19.90
N ILE A 149 10.88 3.96 -20.01
CA ILE A 149 11.04 2.52 -20.24
C ILE A 149 11.77 2.24 -21.55
N GLU A 150 11.39 2.92 -22.63
CA GLU A 150 12.03 2.81 -23.94
C GLU A 150 13.48 3.34 -23.93
N SER A 151 13.80 4.30 -23.05
CA SER A 151 15.17 4.81 -22.88
C SER A 151 16.13 3.82 -22.22
N TYR A 152 15.61 2.81 -21.49
CA TYR A 152 16.46 1.73 -20.97
C TYR A 152 16.89 0.83 -22.12
N ASN A 153 18.16 0.94 -22.49
CA ASN A 153 18.75 0.16 -23.58
C ASN A 153 19.06 -1.28 -23.13
N TYR A 154 18.01 -2.05 -22.84
CA TYR A 154 18.12 -3.46 -22.46
C TYR A 154 18.92 -4.29 -23.46
N ASN A 155 18.82 -3.95 -24.74
CA ASN A 155 19.55 -4.63 -25.81
C ASN A 155 21.06 -4.41 -25.71
N GLU A 156 21.50 -3.18 -25.39
CA GLU A 156 22.92 -2.86 -25.17
C GLU A 156 23.44 -3.52 -23.89
N LEU A 157 22.65 -3.56 -22.82
CA LEU A 157 23.04 -4.25 -21.60
C LEU A 157 23.19 -5.76 -21.84
N THR A 158 22.26 -6.36 -22.59
CA THR A 158 22.25 -7.79 -22.92
C THR A 158 23.41 -8.15 -23.84
N SER A 159 23.73 -7.29 -24.83
CA SER A 159 24.89 -7.50 -25.71
C SER A 159 26.21 -7.34 -24.95
N ARG A 160 26.28 -6.43 -23.98
CA ARG A 160 27.47 -6.30 -23.12
C ARG A 160 27.66 -7.53 -22.24
N ILE A 161 26.58 -8.07 -21.68
CA ILE A 161 26.62 -9.31 -20.88
C ILE A 161 27.11 -10.48 -21.73
N SER A 162 26.59 -10.66 -22.95
CA SER A 162 27.01 -11.77 -23.81
C SER A 162 28.48 -11.65 -24.23
N SER A 163 28.94 -10.43 -24.56
CA SER A 163 30.35 -10.13 -24.86
C SER A 163 31.27 -10.49 -23.68
N LEU A 164 30.96 -10.01 -22.47
CA LEU A 164 31.75 -10.32 -21.28
C LEU A 164 31.74 -11.80 -20.93
N THR A 165 30.63 -12.50 -21.18
CA THR A 165 30.52 -13.94 -20.95
C THR A 165 31.42 -14.72 -21.91
N SER A 166 31.50 -14.29 -23.17
CA SER A 166 32.41 -14.87 -24.17
C SER A 166 33.88 -14.64 -23.79
N GLU A 167 34.24 -13.40 -23.42
CA GLU A 167 35.61 -13.08 -22.97
C GLU A 167 36.02 -13.94 -21.77
N ASN A 168 35.12 -14.13 -20.80
CA ASN A 168 35.37 -14.99 -19.65
C ASN A 168 35.61 -16.45 -20.03
N PHE A 169 34.86 -16.96 -21.01
CA PHE A 169 35.04 -18.32 -21.51
C PHE A 169 36.40 -18.49 -22.18
N ASP A 170 36.81 -17.51 -23.00
CA ASP A 170 38.10 -17.51 -23.67
C ASP A 170 39.26 -17.45 -22.68
N ILE A 171 39.18 -16.59 -21.66
CA ILE A 171 40.19 -16.50 -20.60
C ILE A 171 40.31 -17.83 -19.84
N LYS A 172 39.19 -18.46 -19.48
CA LYS A 172 39.20 -19.77 -18.80
C LYS A 172 39.89 -20.83 -19.67
N ARG A 173 39.61 -20.84 -20.98
CA ARG A 173 40.24 -21.76 -21.92
C ARG A 173 41.75 -21.51 -22.02
N GLN A 174 42.18 -20.25 -22.11
CA GLN A 174 43.60 -19.88 -22.14
C GLN A 174 44.31 -20.29 -20.85
N LEU A 175 43.71 -20.07 -19.69
CA LEU A 175 44.25 -20.52 -18.40
C LEU A 175 44.38 -22.05 -18.32
N GLU A 176 43.42 -22.77 -18.89
CA GLU A 176 43.48 -24.23 -18.92
C GLU A 176 44.58 -24.75 -19.87
N ILE A 177 44.78 -24.08 -21.01
CA ILE A 177 45.90 -24.34 -21.92
C ILE A 177 47.22 -24.10 -21.19
N LEU A 178 47.39 -22.95 -20.53
CA LEU A 178 48.59 -22.62 -19.75
C LEU A 178 48.85 -23.64 -18.62
N ARG A 179 47.78 -24.09 -17.96
CA ARG A 179 47.85 -25.11 -16.91
C ARG A 179 48.29 -26.47 -17.45
N LYS A 180 47.92 -26.81 -18.68
CA LYS A 180 48.32 -28.06 -19.37
C LYS A 180 49.71 -27.95 -20.01
N SER A 181 50.11 -26.76 -20.47
CA SER A 181 51.41 -26.53 -21.12
C SER A 181 52.55 -26.36 -20.12
N ASN A 182 52.26 -25.93 -18.89
CA ASN A 182 53.22 -26.03 -17.78
C ASN A 182 53.27 -27.49 -17.33
N ASN A 183 54.17 -28.27 -17.96
CA ASN A 183 54.46 -29.64 -17.56
C ASN A 183 54.92 -29.65 -16.10
N LEU A 184 54.02 -30.02 -15.19
CA LEU A 184 54.32 -30.39 -13.80
C LEU A 184 55.42 -31.46 -13.71
N HIS A 185 55.71 -32.16 -14.80
CA HIS A 185 56.80 -33.12 -14.93
C HIS A 185 58.19 -32.48 -14.87
N ASP A 186 58.39 -31.33 -15.52
CA ASP A 186 59.70 -30.64 -15.51
C ASP A 186 60.00 -30.04 -14.12
N LEU A 187 58.96 -29.57 -13.42
CA LEU A 187 59.09 -29.09 -12.04
C LEU A 187 59.41 -30.24 -11.07
N ALA A 188 58.84 -31.42 -11.27
CA ALA A 188 59.10 -32.59 -10.43
C ALA A 188 60.54 -33.11 -10.59
N LEU A 189 61.14 -32.98 -11.78
CA LEU A 189 62.54 -33.34 -12.04
C LEU A 189 63.52 -32.39 -11.35
N LEU A 190 63.22 -31.10 -11.27
CA LEU A 190 64.09 -30.09 -10.65
C LEU A 190 63.96 -29.98 -9.13
N THR A 191 62.90 -30.56 -8.55
CA THR A 191 62.63 -30.45 -7.11
C THR A 191 63.74 -31.06 -6.24
N PRO A 192 64.27 -32.27 -6.53
CA PRO A 192 65.37 -32.85 -5.76
C PRO A 192 66.67 -32.02 -5.83
N ASP A 193 67.01 -31.52 -7.02
CA ASP A 193 68.22 -30.73 -7.23
C ASP A 193 68.17 -29.41 -6.45
N ILE A 194 67.04 -28.71 -6.50
CA ILE A 194 66.85 -27.45 -5.76
C ILE A 194 66.88 -27.67 -4.25
N HIS A 195 66.31 -28.78 -3.76
CA HIS A 195 66.37 -29.15 -2.36
C HIS A 195 67.81 -29.40 -1.89
N GLN A 196 68.58 -30.15 -2.69
CA GLN A 196 69.99 -30.43 -2.39
C GLN A 196 70.82 -29.15 -2.34
N ILE A 197 70.61 -28.23 -3.30
CA ILE A 197 71.27 -26.93 -3.32
C ILE A 197 70.88 -26.11 -2.07
N SER A 198 69.62 -26.15 -1.64
CA SER A 198 69.16 -25.48 -0.42
C SER A 198 69.91 -25.93 0.83
N ILE A 199 70.06 -27.24 1.02
CA ILE A 199 70.82 -27.80 2.14
C ILE A 199 72.29 -27.37 2.09
N GLN A 200 72.93 -27.47 0.92
CA GLN A 200 74.35 -27.10 0.76
C GLN A 200 74.61 -25.62 1.05
N VAL A 201 73.72 -24.74 0.58
CA VAL A 201 73.81 -23.30 0.86
C VAL A 201 73.62 -23.01 2.34
N HIS A 202 72.70 -23.72 3.00
CA HIS A 202 72.48 -23.58 4.43
C HIS A 202 73.72 -24.01 5.24
N GLN A 203 74.34 -25.13 4.87
CA GLN A 203 75.61 -25.58 5.47
C GLN A 203 76.72 -24.53 5.29
N LEU A 204 76.85 -23.99 4.08
CA LEU A 204 77.82 -22.94 3.80
C LEU A 204 77.60 -21.70 4.68
N LEU A 205 76.34 -21.31 4.90
CA LEU A 205 76.01 -20.21 5.80
C LEU A 205 76.46 -20.50 7.24
N LEU A 206 76.18 -21.69 7.78
CA LEU A 206 76.59 -22.07 9.14
C LEU A 206 78.12 -22.05 9.31
N VAL A 207 78.85 -22.53 8.29
CA VAL A 207 80.31 -22.48 8.25
C VAL A 207 80.80 -21.02 8.27
N ILE A 208 80.28 -20.18 7.38
CA ILE A 208 80.68 -18.77 7.26
C ILE A 208 80.36 -17.98 8.55
N GLN A 209 79.21 -18.24 9.18
CA GLN A 209 78.84 -17.62 10.46
C GLN A 209 79.78 -18.04 11.60
N SER A 210 80.16 -19.32 11.64
CA SER A 210 81.10 -19.84 12.63
C SER A 210 82.50 -19.24 12.47
N LEU A 211 82.95 -19.10 11.21
CA LEU A 211 84.21 -18.41 10.87
C LEU A 211 84.18 -16.94 11.28
N LYS A 212 83.11 -16.20 10.94
CA LYS A 212 82.95 -14.78 11.35
C LYS A 212 83.03 -14.62 12.87
N ALA A 213 82.50 -15.58 13.63
CA ALA A 213 82.52 -15.58 15.09
C ALA A 213 83.83 -16.10 15.71
N GLY A 214 84.82 -16.51 14.91
CA GLY A 214 86.09 -17.06 15.39
C GLY A 214 85.97 -18.41 16.09
N LYS A 215 84.90 -19.19 15.79
CA LYS A 215 84.63 -20.49 16.41
C LYS A 215 85.17 -21.62 15.53
N GLU A 216 85.63 -22.71 16.16
CA GLU A 216 86.00 -23.93 15.44
C GLU A 216 84.77 -24.56 14.74
N ILE A 217 84.95 -24.97 13.49
CA ILE A 217 83.91 -25.64 12.71
C ILE A 217 83.93 -27.13 13.06
N SER A 218 82.85 -27.62 13.67
CA SER A 218 82.75 -29.06 13.96
C SER A 218 82.57 -29.88 12.69
N LEU A 219 83.15 -31.09 12.65
CA LEU A 219 82.97 -32.05 11.55
C LEU A 219 81.49 -32.39 11.31
N ARG A 220 80.65 -32.33 12.34
CA ARG A 220 79.19 -32.52 12.20
C ARG A 220 78.54 -31.47 11.30
N VAL A 221 78.99 -30.22 11.36
CA VAL A 221 78.50 -29.12 10.50
C VAL A 221 78.96 -29.31 9.05
N LEU A 222 80.12 -29.95 8.84
CA LEU A 222 80.66 -30.22 7.50
C LEU A 222 80.03 -31.45 6.83
N PHE A 223 79.70 -32.49 7.61
CA PHE A 223 79.18 -33.75 7.07
C PHE A 223 77.66 -33.87 7.12
N CYS A 224 76.99 -33.04 7.92
CA CYS A 224 75.53 -32.93 7.98
C CYS A 224 74.84 -34.31 7.95
N ASP A 225 75.13 -35.14 8.96
CA ASP A 225 74.54 -36.48 9.14
C ASP A 225 73.04 -36.46 9.50
N ASP A 226 72.31 -35.40 9.14
CA ASP A 226 70.88 -35.31 9.36
C ASP A 226 70.16 -35.94 8.16
N GLU A 227 69.86 -37.23 8.36
CA GLU A 227 68.80 -38.07 7.80
C GLU A 227 68.30 -37.73 6.38
N LYS A 228 68.42 -38.72 5.49
CA LYS A 228 67.72 -38.79 4.19
C LYS A 228 66.21 -38.60 4.38
N GLN A 229 65.72 -37.37 4.32
CA GLN A 229 64.29 -37.08 4.34
C GLN A 229 63.70 -37.40 2.96
N ASN A 230 62.66 -38.24 2.93
CA ASN A 230 61.90 -38.51 1.73
C ASN A 230 61.17 -37.23 1.28
N ILE A 231 61.63 -36.68 0.15
CA ILE A 231 61.08 -35.45 -0.44
C ILE A 231 59.70 -35.75 -1.03
N SER A 232 58.67 -35.10 -0.51
CA SER A 232 57.32 -35.15 -1.05
C SER A 232 56.84 -33.78 -1.54
N SER A 233 56.70 -33.69 -2.86
CA SER A 233 55.83 -32.76 -3.61
C SER A 233 56.21 -31.27 -3.66
N ALA A 234 55.72 -30.60 -4.71
CA ALA A 234 55.93 -29.20 -5.09
C ALA A 234 55.75 -28.13 -3.98
N LYS A 235 55.16 -28.46 -2.82
CA LYS A 235 55.16 -27.57 -1.65
C LYS A 235 56.56 -27.40 -1.05
N GLN A 236 57.40 -28.45 -1.09
CA GLN A 236 58.77 -28.40 -0.61
C GLN A 236 59.63 -27.44 -1.45
N LEU A 237 59.43 -27.42 -2.77
CA LEU A 237 60.14 -26.52 -3.67
C LEU A 237 59.97 -25.03 -3.30
N LEU A 238 58.75 -24.61 -2.96
CA LEU A 238 58.51 -23.22 -2.54
C LEU A 238 59.23 -22.87 -1.24
N VAL A 239 59.30 -23.84 -0.31
CA VAL A 239 60.02 -23.69 0.96
C VAL A 239 61.53 -23.62 0.71
N ASP A 240 62.07 -24.52 -0.12
CA ASP A 240 63.49 -24.57 -0.45
C ASP A 240 63.96 -23.29 -1.15
N VAL A 241 63.17 -22.76 -2.09
CA VAL A 241 63.48 -21.49 -2.78
C VAL A 241 63.43 -20.31 -1.82
N ALA A 242 62.48 -20.28 -0.88
CA ALA A 242 62.42 -19.23 0.14
C ALA A 242 63.62 -19.30 1.10
N SER A 243 64.03 -20.51 1.52
CA SER A 243 65.21 -20.73 2.37
C SER A 243 66.49 -20.34 1.65
N LEU A 244 66.66 -20.75 0.40
CA LEU A 244 67.79 -20.38 -0.45
C LEU A 244 67.95 -18.87 -0.55
N LYS A 245 66.86 -18.15 -0.83
CA LYS A 245 66.89 -16.68 -0.94
C LYS A 245 67.32 -16.02 0.37
N LYS A 246 66.84 -16.54 1.51
CA LYS A 246 67.20 -16.03 2.83
C LYS A 246 68.67 -16.29 3.14
N ASP A 247 69.12 -17.52 2.96
CA ASP A 247 70.47 -17.95 3.34
C ASP A 247 71.54 -17.31 2.45
N LEU A 248 71.31 -17.23 1.12
CA LEU A 248 72.18 -16.49 0.21
C LEU A 248 72.26 -15.00 0.54
N GLY A 249 71.16 -14.40 0.99
CA GLY A 249 71.14 -13.02 1.46
C GLY A 249 72.09 -12.81 2.64
N GLN A 250 72.01 -13.70 3.64
CA GLN A 250 72.89 -13.63 4.81
C GLN A 250 74.35 -13.91 4.47
N ILE A 251 74.64 -14.87 3.58
CA ILE A 251 76.00 -15.11 3.08
C ILE A 251 76.54 -13.86 2.39
N LYS A 252 75.75 -13.25 1.50
CA LYS A 252 76.14 -12.04 0.78
C LYS A 252 76.50 -10.91 1.73
N ASP A 253 75.71 -10.70 2.77
CA ASP A 253 75.96 -9.64 3.76
C ASP A 253 77.29 -9.90 4.49
N ILE A 254 77.54 -11.13 4.94
CA ILE A 254 78.80 -11.50 5.62
C ILE A 254 80.02 -11.34 4.70
N VAL A 255 79.92 -11.80 3.45
CA VAL A 255 81.03 -11.70 2.48
C VAL A 255 81.29 -10.24 2.11
N SER A 256 80.24 -9.43 2.02
CA SER A 256 80.35 -8.00 1.72
C SER A 256 81.02 -7.24 2.87
N ASP A 257 80.67 -7.54 4.13
CA ASP A 257 81.35 -7.02 5.32
C ASP A 257 82.85 -7.37 5.29
N TYR A 258 83.16 -8.65 5.07
CA TYR A 258 84.55 -9.12 5.04
C TYR A 258 85.37 -8.50 3.91
N HIS A 259 84.75 -8.33 2.73
CA HIS A 259 85.40 -7.67 1.61
C HIS A 259 85.66 -6.18 1.89
N ALA A 260 84.71 -5.49 2.51
CA ALA A 260 84.89 -4.10 2.93
C ALA A 260 86.01 -3.95 3.98
N GLU A 261 86.07 -4.84 4.97
CA GLU A 261 87.16 -4.91 5.94
C GLU A 261 88.53 -5.16 5.27
N HIS A 262 88.61 -6.11 4.35
CA HIS A 262 89.86 -6.43 3.67
C HIS A 262 90.32 -5.30 2.73
N LEU A 263 89.40 -4.61 2.04
CA LEU A 263 89.74 -3.43 1.25
C LEU A 263 90.22 -2.28 2.13
N GLY A 264 89.55 -2.04 3.27
CA GLY A 264 89.99 -1.05 4.25
C GLY A 264 91.38 -1.36 4.80
N PHE A 265 91.64 -2.62 5.16
CA PHE A 265 92.94 -3.09 5.62
C PHE A 265 94.04 -2.90 4.56
N ASN A 266 93.77 -3.27 3.30
CA ASN A 266 94.72 -3.09 2.21
C ASN A 266 95.05 -1.61 1.99
N ILE A 267 94.06 -0.71 2.02
CA ILE A 267 94.28 0.73 1.91
C ILE A 267 95.21 1.22 3.03
N CYS A 268 94.97 0.78 4.28
CA CYS A 268 95.81 1.13 5.43
C CYS A 268 97.24 0.58 5.36
N LEU A 269 97.49 -0.55 4.70
CA LEU A 269 98.84 -1.10 4.51
C LEU A 269 99.61 -0.47 3.35
N THR A 270 98.90 0.11 2.38
CA THR A 270 99.51 0.74 1.18
C THR A 270 99.74 2.25 1.31
N GLN A 271 99.37 2.86 2.43
CA GLN A 271 99.72 4.24 2.82
C GLN A 271 100.96 4.25 3.72
#